data_AF-A0A381ZR68-F1
#
_entry.id   AF-A0A381ZR68-F1
#
_cell.length_a   1.000
_cell.length_b   1.000
_cell.length_c   1.000
_cell.angle_alpha   90.00
_cell.angle_beta   90.00
_cell.angle_gamma   90.00
#
_symmetry.space_group_name_H-M   'P 1'
#
loop_
_entity.id
_entity.type
_entity.pdbx_description
1 polymer ?
#
loop_
_entity_poly.entity_id
_entity_poly.type
_entity_poly.pdbx_seq_one_letter_code
_entity_poly.pdbx_strand_id
1 'polypeptide(L)'
;MSKEGLHHPYELQRNIIPLITRKNNLLIESGPGAGTLISYTAPLLENIQPGQGSPGAIVVTHTREASSKLAEATSRLSISTGHIIGSLSGDWASPHNADIVFGTPEDILLAIKDSQLSTQKIGALIVDGANSIKLASDLDSLKELLGYIGNRPQKVVFSLPITDPIKKLVAQHVSKCLTISGSSRKDTPLTNHQSQKIHYSITVEEKTKVLLWLINQHLSDRFSHAMVFVRNSDRIEEIVGFLKVYGFSVGTPGDSTSHIWVG
;
A
#
# COMPACT_ATOMS: atom_id res chain seq x y z
N MET A 1 -13.19 13.27 6.33
CA MET A 1 -12.51 12.24 7.15
C MET A 1 -13.40 11.54 8.20
N SER A 2 -14.62 12.04 8.52
CA SER A 2 -15.45 11.45 9.59
C SER A 2 -16.24 10.17 9.23
N LYS A 3 -16.22 9.70 7.98
CA LYS A 3 -17.04 8.56 7.51
C LYS A 3 -16.33 7.19 7.52
N GLU A 4 -15.00 7.14 7.73
CA GLU A 4 -14.23 5.89 7.69
C GLU A 4 -13.68 5.43 9.06
N GLY A 5 -14.19 5.96 10.18
CA GLY A 5 -13.77 5.50 11.52
C GLY A 5 -12.34 5.87 11.92
N LEU A 6 -11.63 6.70 11.14
CA LEU A 6 -10.32 7.26 11.48
C LEU A 6 -10.49 8.40 12.49
N HIS A 7 -10.84 8.07 13.74
CA HIS A 7 -11.07 9.07 14.79
C HIS A 7 -9.80 9.79 15.24
N HIS A 8 -8.60 9.21 14.99
CA HIS A 8 -7.31 9.82 15.33
C HIS A 8 -6.25 9.48 14.27
N PRO A 9 -5.55 10.47 13.68
CA PRO A 9 -4.50 10.20 12.72
C PRO A 9 -3.32 9.47 13.39
N TYR A 10 -2.72 8.52 12.68
CA TYR A 10 -1.50 7.83 13.13
C TYR A 10 -0.37 8.83 13.39
N GLU A 11 0.60 8.47 14.24
CA GLU A 11 1.74 9.36 14.55
C GLU A 11 2.48 9.81 13.29
N LEU A 12 2.73 8.86 12.37
CA LEU A 12 3.32 9.15 11.07
C LEU A 12 2.50 10.21 10.31
N GLN A 13 1.18 10.02 10.21
CA GLN A 13 0.26 10.95 9.52
C GLN A 13 0.36 12.38 10.09
N ARG A 14 0.37 12.52 11.43
CA ARG A 14 0.51 13.84 12.09
C ARG A 14 1.79 14.56 11.69
N ASN A 15 2.87 13.81 11.53
CA ASN A 15 4.18 14.37 11.22
C ASN A 15 4.33 14.68 9.72
N ILE A 16 3.83 13.81 8.83
CA ILE A 16 4.11 13.92 7.39
C ILE A 16 3.04 14.65 6.59
N ILE A 17 1.76 14.60 6.97
CA ILE A 17 0.69 15.30 6.22
C ILE A 17 1.00 16.81 6.10
N PRO A 18 1.38 17.54 7.17
CA PRO A 18 1.71 18.96 7.05
C PRO A 18 2.93 19.20 6.15
N LEU A 19 3.92 18.31 6.16
CA LEU A 19 5.11 18.42 5.32
C LEU A 19 4.78 18.22 3.85
N ILE A 20 3.95 17.21 3.53
CA ILE A 20 3.49 16.94 2.17
C ILE A 20 2.60 18.08 1.67
N THR A 21 1.68 18.57 2.50
CA THR A 21 0.80 19.72 2.17
C THR A 21 1.60 20.95 1.78
N ARG A 22 2.71 21.22 2.49
CA ARG A 22 3.65 22.33 2.21
C ARG A 22 4.60 22.08 1.04
N LYS A 23 4.36 21.03 0.24
CA LYS A 23 5.13 20.68 -0.96
C LYS A 23 6.61 20.35 -0.71
N ASN A 24 6.95 19.86 0.49
CA ASN A 24 8.31 19.40 0.77
C ASN A 24 8.60 18.09 0.04
N ASN A 25 9.83 17.95 -0.47
CA ASN A 25 10.31 16.68 -0.98
C ASN A 25 10.74 15.79 0.17
N LEU A 26 10.26 14.54 0.22
CA LEU A 26 10.42 13.67 1.39
C LEU A 26 10.84 12.25 1.00
N LEU A 27 11.69 11.67 1.83
CA LEU A 27 11.95 10.23 1.88
C LEU A 27 11.46 9.73 3.23
N ILE A 28 10.44 8.88 3.24
CA ILE A 28 9.72 8.48 4.44
C ILE A 28 9.87 6.98 4.62
N GLU A 29 10.36 6.58 5.80
CA GLU A 29 10.38 5.18 6.18
C GLU A 29 9.00 4.77 6.73
N SER A 30 8.22 4.06 5.93
CA SER A 30 6.85 3.67 6.28
C SER A 30 6.44 2.36 5.62
N GLY A 31 5.71 1.52 6.35
CA GLY A 31 5.22 0.23 5.89
C GLY A 31 3.70 0.04 6.04
N PRO A 32 3.21 -1.18 5.75
CA PRO A 32 1.79 -1.52 5.90
C PRO A 32 1.27 -1.18 7.30
N GLY A 33 0.04 -0.65 7.37
CA GLY A 33 -0.62 -0.29 8.63
C GLY A 33 -0.23 1.06 9.23
N ALA A 34 0.77 1.77 8.70
CA ALA A 34 1.17 3.11 9.18
C ALA A 34 0.28 4.26 8.65
N GLY A 35 -0.74 3.92 7.85
CA GLY A 35 -1.65 4.90 7.27
C GLY A 35 -1.07 5.69 6.07
N THR A 36 -0.09 5.12 5.36
CA THR A 36 0.61 5.74 4.21
C THR A 36 -0.32 6.31 3.15
N LEU A 37 -1.35 5.55 2.74
CA LEU A 37 -2.30 5.98 1.72
C LEU A 37 -2.94 7.34 2.06
N ILE A 38 -3.53 7.45 3.25
CA ILE A 38 -4.15 8.71 3.69
C ILE A 38 -3.11 9.83 3.80
N SER A 39 -1.87 9.50 4.22
CA SER A 39 -0.82 10.49 4.40
C SER A 39 -0.46 11.26 3.13
N TYR A 40 -0.50 10.63 1.96
CA TYR A 40 -0.30 11.33 0.69
C TYR A 40 -1.62 11.70 0.01
N THR A 41 -2.68 10.89 0.13
CA THR A 41 -3.95 11.18 -0.57
C THR A 41 -4.62 12.44 -0.03
N ALA A 42 -4.66 12.65 1.30
CA ALA A 42 -5.26 13.85 1.87
C ALA A 42 -4.63 15.16 1.33
N PRO A 43 -3.29 15.34 1.41
CA PRO A 43 -2.67 16.55 0.88
C PRO A 43 -2.67 16.64 -0.65
N LEU A 44 -2.74 15.51 -1.38
CA LEU A 44 -2.95 15.54 -2.83
C LEU A 44 -4.33 16.08 -3.17
N LEU A 45 -5.39 15.58 -2.55
CA LEU A 45 -6.77 16.04 -2.78
C LEU A 45 -7.00 17.49 -2.33
N GLU A 46 -6.16 18.02 -1.44
CA GLU A 46 -6.18 19.43 -1.03
C GLU A 46 -5.45 20.34 -2.02
N ASN A 47 -4.31 19.89 -2.55
CA ASN A 47 -3.44 20.72 -3.40
C ASN A 47 -3.72 20.63 -4.91
N ILE A 48 -4.31 19.52 -5.36
CA ILE A 48 -4.65 19.31 -6.77
C ILE A 48 -6.06 19.86 -7.03
N GLN A 49 -6.24 20.51 -8.17
CA GLN A 49 -7.54 20.98 -8.59
C GLN A 49 -8.27 19.87 -9.35
N PRO A 50 -9.52 19.54 -9.00
CA PRO A 50 -10.31 18.55 -9.73
C PRO A 50 -10.74 19.06 -11.11
N GLY A 51 -10.99 18.14 -12.03
CA GLY A 51 -11.61 18.41 -13.33
C GLY A 51 -10.77 19.22 -14.30
N GLN A 52 -9.44 19.15 -14.21
CA GLN A 52 -8.54 19.94 -15.06
C GLN A 52 -8.27 19.32 -16.44
N GLY A 53 -8.83 18.13 -16.72
CA GLY A 53 -8.61 17.38 -17.96
C GLY A 53 -7.16 16.95 -18.17
N SER A 54 -6.35 16.98 -17.11
CA SER A 54 -4.94 16.58 -17.11
C SER A 54 -4.51 16.29 -15.67
N PRO A 55 -3.73 15.23 -15.43
CA PRO A 55 -3.32 14.88 -14.08
C PRO A 55 -2.48 15.99 -13.43
N GLY A 56 -2.78 16.25 -12.17
CA GLY A 56 -1.97 17.07 -11.28
C GLY A 56 -1.01 16.25 -10.42
N ALA A 57 -1.26 14.94 -10.28
CA ALA A 57 -0.37 14.05 -9.53
C ALA A 57 -0.24 12.66 -10.16
N ILE A 58 0.93 12.05 -9.96
CA ILE A 58 1.23 10.65 -10.29
C ILE A 58 1.58 9.89 -9.01
N VAL A 59 1.02 8.70 -8.85
CA VAL A 59 1.38 7.76 -7.78
C VAL A 59 1.96 6.50 -8.40
N VAL A 60 3.24 6.28 -8.16
CA VAL A 60 4.00 5.13 -8.64
C VAL A 60 3.89 4.00 -7.61
N THR A 61 3.55 2.81 -8.07
CA THR A 61 3.39 1.60 -7.25
C THR A 61 4.20 0.43 -7.83
N HIS A 62 4.54 -0.56 -7.00
CA HIS A 62 5.39 -1.68 -7.42
C HIS A 62 4.71 -2.69 -8.37
N THR A 63 3.38 -2.85 -8.33
CA THR A 63 2.65 -3.76 -9.23
C THR A 63 1.36 -3.12 -9.75
N ARG A 64 0.84 -3.68 -10.85
CA ARG A 64 -0.45 -3.29 -11.43
C ARG A 64 -1.61 -3.52 -10.47
N GLU A 65 -1.61 -4.64 -9.74
CA GLU A 65 -2.68 -4.94 -8.77
C GLU A 65 -2.67 -3.95 -7.61
N ALA A 66 -1.49 -3.54 -7.14
CA ALA A 66 -1.36 -2.50 -6.12
C ALA A 66 -1.85 -1.15 -6.64
N SER A 67 -1.51 -0.81 -7.89
CA SER A 67 -2.00 0.39 -8.57
C SER A 67 -3.53 0.46 -8.60
N SER A 68 -4.20 -0.59 -9.10
CA SER A 68 -5.66 -0.61 -9.19
C SER A 68 -6.33 -0.55 -7.82
N LYS A 69 -5.82 -1.28 -6.81
CA LYS A 69 -6.37 -1.25 -5.45
C LYS A 69 -6.24 0.12 -4.77
N LEU A 70 -5.08 0.77 -4.92
CA LEU A 70 -4.86 2.10 -4.34
C LEU A 70 -5.66 3.19 -5.08
N ALA A 71 -5.83 3.06 -6.39
CA ALA A 71 -6.72 3.93 -7.17
C ALA A 71 -8.18 3.80 -6.70
N GLU A 72 -8.69 2.57 -6.52
CA GLU A 72 -10.04 2.34 -6.00
C GLU A 72 -10.23 2.95 -4.60
N ALA A 73 -9.29 2.70 -3.68
CA ALA A 73 -9.35 3.25 -2.33
C ALA A 73 -9.31 4.79 -2.35
N THR A 74 -8.46 5.37 -3.20
CA THR A 74 -8.35 6.82 -3.38
C THR A 74 -9.63 7.42 -3.97
N SER A 75 -10.28 6.72 -4.91
CA SER A 75 -11.56 7.17 -5.48
C SER A 75 -12.65 7.28 -4.43
N ARG A 76 -12.74 6.34 -3.49
CA ARG A 76 -13.70 6.42 -2.37
C ARG A 76 -13.45 7.65 -1.50
N LEU A 77 -12.17 8.02 -1.31
CA LEU A 77 -11.77 9.22 -0.57
C LEU A 77 -12.02 10.53 -1.33
N SER A 78 -12.03 10.48 -2.67
CA SER A 78 -12.19 11.66 -3.52
C SER A 78 -13.65 12.02 -3.86
N ILE A 79 -14.63 11.20 -3.48
CA ILE A 79 -16.06 11.43 -3.77
C ILE A 79 -16.49 12.84 -3.37
N SER A 80 -16.12 13.30 -2.17
CA SER A 80 -16.50 14.63 -1.68
C SER A 80 -15.72 15.78 -2.30
N THR A 81 -14.57 15.51 -2.93
CA THR A 81 -13.70 16.53 -3.52
C THR A 81 -13.84 16.60 -5.04
N GLY A 82 -14.63 15.70 -5.65
CA GLY A 82 -14.90 15.70 -7.10
C GLY A 82 -13.70 15.33 -7.97
N HIS A 83 -12.62 14.79 -7.40
CA HIS A 83 -11.46 14.40 -8.20
C HIS A 83 -11.70 13.09 -8.93
N ILE A 84 -11.25 13.04 -10.18
CA ILE A 84 -11.24 11.83 -11.01
C ILE A 84 -9.94 11.08 -10.73
N ILE A 85 -10.05 9.83 -10.28
CA ILE A 85 -8.92 8.96 -10.00
C ILE A 85 -8.83 7.89 -11.09
N GLY A 86 -7.65 7.71 -11.65
CA GLY A 86 -7.40 6.69 -12.67
C GLY A 86 -6.20 5.80 -12.32
N SER A 87 -6.13 4.64 -12.94
CA SER A 87 -4.94 3.79 -12.97
C SER A 87 -4.55 3.53 -14.43
N LEU A 88 -3.27 3.29 -14.70
CA LEU A 88 -2.80 2.78 -15.99
C LEU A 88 -2.92 1.25 -16.09
N SER A 89 -3.59 0.63 -15.12
CA SER A 89 -3.76 -0.82 -15.05
C SER A 89 -5.12 -1.24 -14.47
N GLY A 90 -5.63 -2.37 -14.94
CA GLY A 90 -6.89 -2.98 -14.46
C GLY A 90 -8.16 -2.23 -14.87
N ASP A 91 -9.27 -2.51 -14.18
CA ASP A 91 -10.61 -2.00 -14.50
C ASP A 91 -10.77 -0.48 -14.28
N TRP A 92 -9.78 0.17 -13.66
CA TRP A 92 -9.71 1.62 -13.43
C TRP A 92 -8.93 2.37 -14.53
N ALA A 93 -8.74 1.74 -15.71
CA ALA A 93 -8.03 2.27 -16.86
C ALA A 93 -8.76 3.46 -17.52
N SER A 94 -8.68 4.64 -16.90
CA SER A 94 -9.17 5.90 -17.47
C SER A 94 -8.16 7.04 -17.25
N PRO A 95 -6.94 6.97 -17.83
CA PRO A 95 -5.90 7.97 -17.59
C PRO A 95 -6.23 9.32 -18.22
N HIS A 96 -7.03 9.36 -19.29
CA HIS A 96 -7.19 10.53 -20.14
C HIS A 96 -7.97 11.70 -19.52
N ASN A 97 -8.60 11.52 -18.35
CA ASN A 97 -9.30 12.57 -17.61
C ASN A 97 -9.02 12.54 -16.11
N ALA A 98 -8.05 11.75 -15.65
CA ALA A 98 -7.75 11.60 -14.24
C ALA A 98 -6.96 12.81 -13.70
N ASP A 99 -7.37 13.32 -12.54
CA ASP A 99 -6.66 14.33 -11.78
C ASP A 99 -5.46 13.72 -11.03
N ILE A 100 -5.60 12.45 -10.61
CA ILE A 100 -4.54 11.65 -9.99
C ILE A 100 -4.46 10.30 -10.71
N VAL A 101 -3.28 9.96 -11.22
CA VAL A 101 -3.03 8.71 -11.96
C VAL A 101 -2.12 7.79 -11.15
N PHE A 102 -2.54 6.53 -11.00
CA PHE A 102 -1.75 5.46 -10.41
C PHE A 102 -1.13 4.59 -11.51
N GLY A 103 0.06 4.04 -11.29
CA GLY A 103 0.67 3.12 -12.25
C GLY A 103 1.99 2.53 -11.78
N THR A 104 2.49 1.53 -12.52
CA THR A 104 3.88 1.07 -12.37
C THR A 104 4.82 2.05 -13.08
N PRO A 105 6.13 2.07 -12.74
CA PRO A 105 7.09 2.92 -13.45
C PRO A 105 7.05 2.72 -14.97
N GLU A 106 6.94 1.47 -15.42
CA GLU A 106 6.89 1.10 -16.84
C GLU A 106 5.62 1.60 -17.52
N ASP A 107 4.45 1.36 -16.92
CA ASP A 107 3.16 1.78 -17.48
C ASP A 107 3.09 3.31 -17.62
N ILE A 108 3.58 4.03 -16.61
CA ILE A 108 3.62 5.51 -16.62
C ILE A 108 4.57 6.01 -17.72
N LEU A 109 5.76 5.43 -17.83
CA LEU A 109 6.71 5.79 -18.88
C LEU A 109 6.15 5.54 -20.28
N LEU A 110 5.52 4.38 -20.49
CA LEU A 110 4.88 4.05 -21.76
C LEU A 110 3.78 5.06 -22.10
N ALA A 111 2.88 5.36 -21.15
CA ALA A 111 1.82 6.33 -21.36
C ALA A 111 2.35 7.75 -21.67
N ILE A 112 3.47 8.14 -21.07
CA ILE A 112 4.15 9.41 -21.39
C ILE A 112 4.73 9.37 -22.81
N LYS A 113 5.47 8.31 -23.16
CA LYS A 113 6.13 8.13 -24.46
C LYS A 113 5.11 8.10 -25.60
N ASP A 114 3.98 7.45 -25.38
CA ASP A 114 2.86 7.35 -26.33
C ASP A 114 1.98 8.60 -26.34
N SER A 115 2.37 9.67 -25.62
CA SER A 115 1.61 10.93 -25.51
C SER A 115 0.19 10.77 -24.96
N GLN A 116 -0.08 9.67 -24.23
CA GLN A 116 -1.35 9.41 -23.54
C GLN A 116 -1.44 10.13 -22.20
N LEU A 117 -0.29 10.43 -21.58
CA LEU A 117 -0.18 11.11 -20.28
C LEU A 117 0.69 12.37 -20.40
N SER A 118 0.09 13.55 -20.22
CA SER A 118 0.84 14.81 -20.19
C SER A 118 1.46 15.05 -18.81
N THR A 119 2.75 15.38 -18.78
CA THR A 119 3.49 15.68 -17.54
C THR A 119 3.52 17.17 -17.18
N GLN A 120 2.98 18.04 -18.04
CA GLN A 120 3.16 19.50 -17.95
C GLN A 120 2.57 20.12 -16.68
N LYS A 121 1.45 19.57 -16.19
CA LYS A 121 0.73 20.06 -15.00
C LYS A 121 0.98 19.25 -13.74
N ILE A 122 1.87 18.25 -13.79
CA ILE A 122 2.20 17.43 -12.63
C ILE A 122 2.82 18.32 -11.55
N GLY A 123 2.12 18.46 -10.42
CA GLY A 123 2.56 19.18 -9.24
C GLY A 123 3.16 18.26 -8.17
N ALA A 124 2.84 16.96 -8.21
CA ALA A 124 3.35 15.97 -7.26
C ALA A 124 3.56 14.58 -7.90
N LEU A 125 4.61 13.90 -7.45
CA LEU A 125 4.91 12.51 -7.76
C LEU A 125 5.16 11.77 -6.44
N ILE A 126 4.37 10.73 -6.20
CA ILE A 126 4.50 9.86 -5.03
C ILE A 126 5.08 8.51 -5.49
N VAL A 127 6.01 7.94 -4.73
CA VAL A 127 6.47 6.55 -4.92
C VAL A 127 6.05 5.77 -3.67
N ASP A 128 5.09 4.87 -3.81
CA ASP A 128 4.57 4.04 -2.72
C ASP A 128 5.16 2.62 -2.79
N GLY A 129 5.88 2.23 -1.73
CA GLY A 129 6.52 0.92 -1.63
C GLY A 129 7.81 0.80 -2.44
N ALA A 130 8.68 1.83 -2.39
CA ALA A 130 9.95 1.83 -3.15
C ALA A 130 10.87 0.64 -2.82
N ASN A 131 10.79 0.08 -1.61
CA ASN A 131 11.51 -1.13 -1.22
C ASN A 131 11.08 -2.39 -2.00
N SER A 132 9.88 -2.38 -2.58
CA SER A 132 9.35 -3.50 -3.35
C SER A 132 9.81 -3.47 -4.81
N ILE A 133 10.43 -2.37 -5.26
CA ILE A 133 11.05 -2.21 -6.57
C ILE A 133 12.42 -2.89 -6.51
N LYS A 134 12.42 -4.21 -6.65
CA LYS A 134 13.60 -5.07 -6.43
C LYS A 134 14.34 -5.41 -7.71
N LEU A 135 13.62 -5.54 -8.84
CA LEU A 135 14.26 -5.87 -10.10
C LEU A 135 15.04 -4.64 -10.59
N ALA A 136 16.22 -4.89 -11.16
CA ALA A 136 17.05 -3.82 -11.71
C ALA A 136 16.31 -3.04 -12.80
N SER A 137 15.53 -3.74 -13.64
CA SER A 137 14.66 -3.17 -14.67
C SER A 137 13.66 -2.17 -14.10
N ASP A 138 12.98 -2.53 -13.01
CA ASP A 138 11.94 -1.69 -12.41
C ASP A 138 12.55 -0.43 -11.80
N LEU A 139 13.74 -0.57 -11.20
CA LEU A 139 14.48 0.55 -10.62
C LEU A 139 15.00 1.49 -11.71
N ASP A 140 15.45 0.97 -12.85
CA ASP A 140 15.91 1.79 -13.98
C ASP A 140 14.74 2.53 -14.62
N SER A 141 13.58 1.88 -14.79
CA SER A 141 12.34 2.53 -15.21
C SER A 141 11.93 3.65 -14.23
N LEU A 142 12.05 3.43 -12.91
CA LEU A 142 11.77 4.50 -11.95
C LEU A 142 12.75 5.68 -12.08
N LYS A 143 14.05 5.42 -12.27
CA LYS A 143 15.04 6.50 -12.51
C LYS A 143 14.72 7.28 -13.78
N GLU A 144 14.40 6.59 -14.87
CA GLU A 144 14.03 7.22 -16.14
C GLU A 144 12.79 8.10 -15.96
N LEU A 145 11.76 7.60 -15.26
CA LEU A 145 10.54 8.36 -14.96
C LEU A 145 10.87 9.62 -14.16
N LEU A 146 11.63 9.49 -13.07
CA LEU A 146 12.01 10.63 -12.22
C LEU A 146 12.88 11.66 -12.97
N GLY A 147 13.72 11.19 -13.89
CA GLY A 147 14.52 12.02 -14.79
C GLY A 147 13.64 12.80 -15.78
N TYR A 148 12.70 12.11 -16.43
CA TYR A 148 11.76 12.71 -17.38
C TYR A 148 10.88 13.78 -16.73
N ILE A 149 10.37 13.51 -15.53
CA ILE A 149 9.53 14.44 -14.76
C ILE A 149 10.34 15.67 -14.29
N GLY A 150 11.65 15.51 -14.08
CA GLY A 150 12.53 16.59 -13.63
C GLY A 150 12.21 17.08 -12.22
N ASN A 151 12.74 18.23 -11.82
CA ASN A 151 12.72 18.70 -10.42
C ASN A 151 11.57 19.65 -10.07
N ARG A 152 10.68 19.94 -11.02
CA ARG A 152 9.57 20.89 -10.81
C ARG A 152 8.50 20.34 -9.86
N PRO A 153 8.04 19.08 -9.97
CA PRO A 153 7.01 18.56 -9.08
C PRO A 153 7.59 18.19 -7.71
N GLN A 154 6.75 18.27 -6.68
CA GLN A 154 7.04 17.67 -5.39
C GLN A 154 7.26 16.17 -5.57
N LYS A 155 8.25 15.59 -4.90
CA LYS A 155 8.55 14.16 -4.89
C LYS A 155 8.53 13.62 -3.47
N VAL A 156 7.70 12.61 -3.23
CA VAL A 156 7.60 11.93 -1.93
C VAL A 156 7.80 10.44 -2.14
N VAL A 157 8.79 9.86 -1.46
CA VAL A 157 9.16 8.45 -1.60
C VAL A 157 8.91 7.73 -0.29
N PHE A 158 8.03 6.74 -0.30
CA PHE A 158 7.76 5.84 0.82
C PHE A 158 8.50 4.51 0.62
N SER A 159 9.23 4.06 1.64
CA SER A 159 9.99 2.80 1.60
C SER A 159 10.09 2.17 2.98
N LEU A 160 9.96 0.85 3.10
CA LEU A 160 10.35 0.13 4.33
C LEU A 160 10.99 -1.23 3.99
N PRO A 161 12.29 -1.42 4.25
CA PRO A 161 13.25 -0.45 4.80
C PRO A 161 13.71 0.59 3.76
N ILE A 162 14.37 1.66 4.21
CA ILE A 162 15.15 2.53 3.30
C ILE A 162 16.50 1.86 2.98
N THR A 163 16.62 1.29 1.79
CA THR A 163 17.85 0.63 1.31
C THR A 163 18.81 1.63 0.63
N ASP A 164 20.09 1.26 0.50
CA ASP A 164 21.08 2.13 -0.15
C ASP A 164 20.78 2.43 -1.63
N PRO A 165 20.25 1.50 -2.44
CA PRO A 165 19.74 1.83 -3.78
C PRO A 165 18.69 2.95 -3.77
N ILE A 166 17.75 2.92 -2.82
CA ILE A 166 16.73 3.96 -2.68
C ILE A 166 17.35 5.29 -2.23
N LYS A 167 18.29 5.28 -1.28
CA LYS A 167 19.02 6.49 -0.88
C LYS A 167 19.74 7.13 -2.07
N LYS A 168 20.41 6.32 -2.91
CA LYS A 168 21.10 6.80 -4.12
C LYS A 168 20.13 7.39 -5.13
N LEU A 169 19.01 6.70 -5.38
CA LEU A 169 17.96 7.17 -6.28
C LEU A 169 17.40 8.52 -5.83
N VAL A 170 17.08 8.66 -4.54
CA VAL A 170 16.58 9.91 -3.94
C VAL A 170 17.62 11.02 -4.02
N ALA A 171 18.88 10.74 -3.66
CA ALA A 171 19.95 11.73 -3.72
C ALA A 171 20.17 12.29 -5.14
N GLN A 172 19.96 11.46 -6.17
CA GLN A 172 20.13 11.85 -7.57
C GLN A 172 18.91 12.58 -8.14
N HIS A 173 17.69 12.18 -7.75
CA HIS A 173 16.46 12.60 -8.44
C HIS A 173 15.49 13.43 -7.60
N VAL A 174 15.75 13.60 -6.30
CA VAL A 174 14.85 14.30 -5.37
C VAL A 174 15.63 15.41 -4.68
N SER A 175 15.48 16.64 -5.19
CA SER A 175 16.19 17.81 -4.67
C SER A 175 15.69 18.22 -3.27
N LYS A 176 16.59 18.67 -2.40
CA LYS A 176 16.27 19.16 -1.03
C LYS A 176 15.37 18.19 -0.24
N CYS A 177 15.63 16.89 -0.38
CA CYS A 177 14.83 15.83 0.24
C CYS A 177 15.04 15.79 1.76
N LEU A 178 13.96 15.88 2.54
CA LEU A 178 13.98 15.62 3.97
C LEU A 178 13.74 14.13 4.21
N THR A 179 14.63 13.48 4.97
CA THR A 179 14.42 12.08 5.35
C THR A 179 13.69 12.03 6.69
N ILE A 180 12.51 11.42 6.69
CA ILE A 180 11.74 11.09 7.89
C ILE A 180 11.94 9.60 8.13
N SER A 181 12.89 9.27 8.99
CA SER A 181 12.93 7.94 9.56
C SER A 181 11.66 7.72 10.36
N GLY A 182 11.05 6.55 10.25
CA GLY A 182 9.93 6.18 11.08
C GLY A 182 10.42 6.27 12.51
N SER A 183 9.92 7.25 13.26
CA SER A 183 10.18 7.37 14.68
C SER A 183 10.04 5.98 15.28
N SER A 184 11.05 5.62 16.05
CA SER A 184 11.19 4.39 16.81
C SER A 184 9.85 3.83 17.29
N ARG A 185 9.79 2.51 17.45
CA ARG A 185 8.88 1.80 18.38
C ARG A 185 8.97 2.28 19.86
N LYS A 186 9.32 3.54 20.11
CA LYS A 186 9.37 4.26 21.37
C LYS A 186 8.59 5.55 21.08
N ASP A 187 7.28 5.64 21.28
CA ASP A 187 6.68 5.93 22.59
C ASP A 187 5.15 5.78 22.59
N THR A 188 4.61 4.80 21.87
CA THR A 188 3.38 4.17 22.35
C THR A 188 3.78 3.08 23.34
N PRO A 189 3.20 3.03 24.55
CA PRO A 189 3.23 1.79 25.31
C PRO A 189 2.71 0.75 24.34
N LEU A 190 3.60 -0.16 23.94
CA LEU A 190 3.20 -1.37 23.28
C LEU A 190 2.07 -1.90 24.17
N THR A 191 0.83 -1.93 23.68
CA THR A 191 0.06 -3.14 23.95
C THR A 191 1.00 -4.22 23.47
N ASN A 192 1.67 -4.84 24.45
CA ASN A 192 2.62 -5.91 24.28
C ASN A 192 1.85 -7.03 23.57
N HIS A 193 1.68 -6.94 22.27
CA HIS A 193 1.47 -8.09 21.42
C HIS A 193 2.83 -8.78 21.40
N GLN A 194 3.18 -9.37 22.55
CA GLN A 194 4.17 -10.41 22.64
C GLN A 194 3.66 -11.48 21.68
N SER A 195 4.17 -11.48 20.46
CA SER A 195 3.94 -12.56 19.53
C SER A 195 4.62 -13.77 20.12
N GLN A 196 3.87 -14.58 20.88
CA GLN A 196 4.35 -15.85 21.37
C GLN A 196 4.45 -16.79 20.17
N LYS A 197 5.68 -17.19 19.84
CA LYS A 197 5.92 -18.18 18.79
C LYS A 197 6.06 -19.53 19.44
N ILE A 198 5.15 -20.45 19.10
CA ILE A 198 5.20 -21.84 19.53
C ILE A 198 5.48 -22.68 18.29
N HIS A 199 6.49 -23.55 18.37
CA HIS A 199 6.84 -24.48 17.31
C HIS A 199 6.40 -25.88 17.71
N TYR A 200 5.69 -26.56 16.81
CA TYR A 200 5.27 -27.95 16.97
C TYR A 200 6.07 -28.83 16.00
N SER A 201 6.70 -29.88 16.52
CA SER A 201 7.33 -30.94 15.71
C SER A 201 6.32 -32.08 15.52
N ILE A 202 5.70 -32.14 14.35
CA ILE A 202 4.62 -33.07 14.03
C ILE A 202 4.83 -33.68 12.64
N THR A 203 4.30 -34.87 12.39
CA THR A 203 4.36 -35.48 11.05
C THR A 203 3.38 -34.79 10.11
N VAL A 204 3.51 -35.03 8.80
CA VAL A 204 2.66 -34.37 7.79
C VAL A 204 1.20 -34.81 7.92
N GLU A 205 0.98 -36.07 8.28
CA GLU A 205 -0.33 -36.72 8.44
C GLU A 205 -1.09 -36.17 9.66
N GLU A 206 -0.36 -35.68 10.66
CA GLU A 206 -0.94 -35.15 11.90
C GLU A 206 -1.31 -33.67 11.79
N LYS A 207 -0.74 -32.93 10.83
CA LYS A 207 -0.92 -31.46 10.71
C LYS A 207 -2.37 -31.03 10.76
N THR A 208 -3.24 -31.72 10.04
CA THR A 208 -4.66 -31.36 9.94
C THR A 208 -5.40 -31.61 11.26
N LYS A 209 -5.06 -32.68 11.99
CA LYS A 209 -5.61 -32.97 13.32
C LYS A 209 -5.11 -31.98 14.37
N VAL A 210 -3.83 -31.65 14.32
CA VAL A 210 -3.22 -30.67 15.23
C VAL A 210 -3.78 -29.27 14.97
N LEU A 211 -4.01 -28.90 13.71
CA LEU A 211 -4.68 -27.65 13.36
C LEU A 211 -6.08 -27.57 14.00
N LEU A 212 -6.88 -28.63 13.86
CA LEU A 212 -8.20 -28.72 14.47
C LEU A 212 -8.14 -28.57 15.99
N TRP A 213 -7.17 -29.22 16.63
CA TRP A 213 -6.95 -29.12 18.07
C TRP A 213 -6.56 -27.69 18.49
N LEU A 214 -5.64 -27.05 17.77
CA LEU A 214 -5.22 -25.66 18.03
C LEU A 214 -6.40 -24.68 17.88
N ILE A 215 -7.21 -24.85 16.83
CA ILE A 215 -8.40 -24.04 16.61
C ILE A 215 -9.37 -24.23 17.76
N ASN A 216 -9.72 -25.46 18.15
CA ASN A 216 -10.65 -25.70 19.27
C ASN A 216 -10.13 -25.16 20.61
N GLN A 217 -8.82 -25.23 20.85
CA GLN A 217 -8.23 -24.79 22.11
C GLN A 217 -8.14 -23.26 22.21
N HIS A 218 -7.85 -22.59 21.10
CA HIS A 218 -7.56 -21.16 21.10
C HIS A 218 -8.69 -20.31 20.54
N LEU A 219 -9.41 -20.76 19.52
CA LEU A 219 -10.58 -20.08 18.96
C LEU A 219 -11.76 -20.22 19.93
N SER A 220 -11.86 -19.24 20.83
CA SER A 220 -12.82 -19.11 21.93
C SER A 220 -12.99 -17.62 22.23
N ASP A 221 -13.65 -17.23 23.34
CA ASP A 221 -13.84 -15.82 23.74
C ASP A 221 -12.55 -14.96 23.76
N ARG A 222 -11.37 -15.58 23.79
CA ARG A 222 -10.06 -14.90 23.74
C ARG A 222 -9.58 -14.49 22.35
N PHE A 223 -9.98 -15.19 21.28
CA PHE A 223 -9.50 -14.92 19.93
C PHE A 223 -10.68 -14.98 18.96
N SER A 224 -11.07 -13.82 18.41
CA SER A 224 -12.24 -13.68 17.54
C SER A 224 -12.01 -14.17 16.10
N HIS A 225 -10.75 -14.24 15.66
CA HIS A 225 -10.37 -14.64 14.32
C HIS A 225 -9.05 -15.43 14.31
N ALA A 226 -8.94 -16.43 13.43
CA ALA A 226 -7.71 -17.17 13.17
C ALA A 226 -7.33 -17.13 11.68
N MET A 227 -6.05 -16.99 11.39
CA MET A 227 -5.51 -17.04 10.02
C MET A 227 -4.57 -18.24 9.88
N VAL A 228 -4.88 -19.11 8.92
CA VAL A 228 -4.10 -20.32 8.60
C VAL A 228 -3.40 -20.12 7.28
N PHE A 229 -2.07 -20.12 7.29
CA PHE A 229 -1.25 -20.02 6.09
C PHE A 229 -0.86 -21.41 5.59
N VAL A 230 -1.16 -21.69 4.34
CA VAL A 230 -0.75 -22.93 3.65
C VAL A 230 0.07 -22.60 2.41
N ARG A 231 0.80 -23.60 1.90
CA ARG A 231 1.83 -23.36 0.88
C ARG A 231 1.28 -23.25 -0.54
N ASN A 232 0.20 -23.95 -0.86
CA ASN A 232 -0.31 -24.07 -2.23
C ASN A 232 -1.85 -24.11 -2.24
N SER A 233 -2.43 -23.72 -3.37
CA SER A 233 -3.88 -23.57 -3.55
C SER A 233 -4.65 -24.87 -3.35
N ASP A 234 -4.14 -26.00 -3.85
CA ASP A 234 -4.79 -27.31 -3.66
C ASP A 234 -5.01 -27.64 -2.17
N ARG A 235 -4.05 -27.25 -1.32
CA ARG A 235 -4.14 -27.49 0.13
C ARG A 235 -4.99 -26.45 0.85
N ILE A 236 -5.22 -25.27 0.26
CA ILE A 236 -6.25 -24.34 0.75
C ILE A 236 -7.60 -25.03 0.68
N GLU A 237 -7.96 -25.58 -0.49
CA GLU A 237 -9.25 -26.24 -0.69
C GLU A 237 -9.42 -27.45 0.24
N GLU A 238 -8.38 -28.27 0.40
CA GLU A 238 -8.38 -29.41 1.32
C GLU A 238 -8.65 -28.98 2.77
N ILE A 239 -7.92 -27.97 3.27
CA ILE A 239 -8.06 -27.49 4.65
C ILE A 239 -9.40 -26.79 4.87
N VAL A 240 -9.88 -26.01 3.90
CA VAL A 240 -11.21 -25.37 3.95
C VAL A 240 -12.30 -26.43 4.02
N GLY A 241 -12.25 -27.45 3.15
CA GLY A 241 -13.19 -28.56 3.16
C GLY A 241 -13.17 -29.31 4.48
N PHE A 242 -11.96 -29.65 4.97
CA PHE A 242 -11.78 -30.31 6.25
C PHE A 242 -12.40 -29.52 7.40
N LEU A 243 -12.07 -28.24 7.58
CA LEU A 243 -12.58 -27.43 8.69
C LEU A 243 -14.09 -27.23 8.63
N LYS A 244 -14.68 -27.09 7.43
CA LYS A 244 -16.13 -27.03 7.25
C LYS A 244 -16.85 -28.30 7.70
N VAL A 245 -16.29 -29.47 7.44
CA VAL A 245 -16.83 -30.76 7.92
C VAL A 245 -16.89 -30.81 9.45
N TYR A 246 -15.93 -30.16 10.14
CA TYR A 246 -15.92 -30.05 11.60
C TYR A 246 -16.72 -28.85 12.14
N GLY A 247 -17.51 -28.18 11.29
CA GLY A 247 -18.47 -27.15 11.71
C GLY A 247 -17.92 -25.74 11.80
N PHE A 248 -16.69 -25.48 11.31
CA PHE A 248 -16.13 -24.13 11.31
C PHE A 248 -16.60 -23.30 10.11
N SER A 249 -16.90 -22.03 10.36
CA SER A 249 -17.07 -21.03 9.29
C SER A 249 -15.70 -20.58 8.79
N VAL A 250 -15.39 -20.96 7.55
CA VAL A 250 -14.09 -20.72 6.91
C VAL A 250 -14.28 -19.95 5.62
N GLY A 251 -13.58 -18.82 5.54
CA GLY A 251 -13.63 -17.90 4.42
C GLY A 251 -12.24 -17.52 3.91
N THR A 252 -12.22 -16.65 2.91
CA THR A 252 -10.99 -16.03 2.42
C THR A 252 -10.58 -14.86 3.33
N PRO A 253 -9.29 -14.49 3.35
CA PRO A 253 -8.84 -13.35 4.13
C PRO A 253 -9.63 -12.08 3.80
N GLY A 254 -10.26 -11.48 4.80
CA GLY A 254 -11.11 -10.29 4.66
C GLY A 254 -12.62 -10.57 4.61
N ASP A 255 -13.05 -11.83 4.65
CA ASP A 255 -14.45 -12.19 4.85
C ASP A 255 -14.91 -11.89 6.29
N SER A 256 -15.84 -10.94 6.43
CA SER A 256 -16.41 -10.53 7.71
C SER A 256 -17.37 -11.53 8.35
N THR A 257 -17.76 -12.58 7.61
CA THR A 257 -18.71 -13.61 8.08
C THR A 257 -18.01 -14.86 8.63
N SER A 258 -16.70 -14.98 8.42
CA SER A 258 -15.91 -16.14 8.79
C SER A 258 -14.91 -15.83 9.89
N HIS A 259 -14.90 -16.66 10.93
CA HIS A 259 -13.94 -16.55 12.04
C HIS A 259 -12.58 -17.18 11.72
N ILE A 260 -12.52 -18.00 10.68
CA ILE A 260 -11.27 -18.62 10.23
C ILE A 260 -11.02 -18.23 8.78
N TRP A 261 -9.83 -17.72 8.52
CA TRP A 261 -9.35 -17.43 7.17
C TRP A 261 -8.23 -18.40 6.80
N VAL A 262 -8.30 -18.96 5.60
CA VAL A 262 -7.23 -19.80 5.03
C VAL A 262 -6.67 -19.09 3.80
N GLY A 263 -5.34 -18.95 3.74
CA GLY A 263 -4.63 -18.28 2.65
C GLY A 263 -3.26 -18.85 2.38
#